data_AF-A0AAW0KI43-F1
#
_entry.id   AF-A0AAW0KI43-F1
#
_cell.length_a   1.000
_cell.length_b   1.000
_cell.length_c   1.000
_cell.angle_alpha   90.00
_cell.angle_beta   90.00
_cell.angle_gamma   90.00
#
_symmetry.space_group_name_H-M   'P 1'
#
loop_
_entity.id
_entity.type
_entity.pdbx_description
1 polymer ?
#
loop_
_entity_poly.entity_id
_entity_poly.type
_entity_poly.pdbx_seq_one_letter_code
_entity_poly.pdbx_strand_id
1 'polypeptide(L)' 'MDITKPLCRGHRITMASGKEGWVSFKYERLPNLCYWCGRLTHSDRECPMWVKSKGTLKVKD' A
#
# COMPACT_ATOMS: atom_id res chain seq x y z
N MET A 1 -4.19 -15.15 2.10
CA MET A 1 -3.72 -13.75 1.96
C MET A 1 -2.91 -13.43 3.20
N ASP A 2 -1.63 -13.09 3.04
CA ASP A 2 -0.76 -12.81 4.18
C ASP A 2 -0.87 -11.33 4.59
N ILE A 3 -1.54 -11.08 5.71
CA ILE A 3 -1.79 -9.72 6.22
C ILE A 3 -0.53 -9.04 6.75
N THR A 4 0.56 -9.80 6.97
CA THR A 4 1.85 -9.24 7.40
C THR A 4 2.60 -8.57 6.24
N LYS A 5 2.19 -8.84 5.00
CA LYS A 5 2.74 -8.23 3.79
C LYS A 5 1.92 -6.99 3.39
N PRO A 6 2.57 -5.99 2.75
CA PRO A 6 1.85 -4.85 2.19
C PRO A 6 0.81 -5.30 1.17
N LEU A 7 -0.33 -4.61 1.14
CA LEU A 7 -1.33 -4.77 0.10
C LEU A 7 -0.76 -4.44 -1.28
N CYS A 8 -1.18 -5.23 -2.26
CA CYS A 8 -0.78 -5.07 -3.64
C CYS A 8 -1.34 -3.73 -4.18
N ARG A 9 -0.48 -2.79 -4.56
CA ARG A 9 -0.93 -1.47 -5.05
C ARG A 9 -1.32 -1.48 -6.53
N GLY A 10 -0.98 -2.54 -7.24
CA GLY A 10 -1.31 -2.70 -8.64
C GLY A 10 -0.67 -3.94 -9.25
N HIS A 11 -1.09 -4.24 -10.47
CA HIS A 11 -0.62 -5.39 -11.22
C HIS A 11 -0.41 -5.02 -12.69
N ARG A 12 0.62 -5.61 -13.30
CA ARG A 12 0.84 -5.50 -14.74
C ARG A 12 -0.05 -6.53 -15.43
N ILE A 13 -0.92 -6.07 -16.33
CA ILE A 13 -1.83 -6.92 -17.09
C ILE A 13 -1.49 -6.83 -18.57
N THR A 14 -1.76 -7.90 -19.30
CA THR A 14 -1.74 -7.90 -20.76
C THR A 14 -3.19 -7.88 -21.24
N MET A 15 -3.54 -6.85 -22.02
CA MET A 15 -4.85 -6.75 -22.63
C MET A 15 -4.98 -7.75 -23.79
N ALA A 16 -6.22 -8.08 -24.18
CA ALA A 16 -6.48 -8.96 -25.32
C ALA A 16 -5.84 -8.45 -26.64
N SER A 17 -5.57 -7.15 -26.75
CA SER A 17 -4.86 -6.53 -27.87
C SER A 17 -3.33 -6.72 -27.84
N GLY A 18 -2.79 -7.48 -26.88
CA GLY A 18 -1.35 -7.69 -26.69
C GLY A 18 -0.62 -6.53 -26.00
N LYS A 19 -1.31 -5.43 -25.67
CA LYS A 19 -0.71 -4.29 -24.97
C LYS A 19 -0.57 -4.59 -23.47
N GLU A 20 0.60 -4.31 -22.91
CA GLU A 20 0.81 -4.30 -21.47
C GLU A 20 0.28 -3.00 -20.85
N GLY A 21 -0.33 -3.10 -19.67
CA GLY A 21 -0.80 -1.96 -18.90
C GLY A 21 -0.64 -2.18 -17.39
N TRP A 22 -0.58 -1.09 -16.63
CA TRP A 22 -0.58 -1.13 -15.18
C TRP A 22 -1.97 -0.80 -14.64
N VAL A 23 -2.54 -1.70 -13.83
CA VAL A 23 -3.79 -1.43 -13.11
C VAL A 23 -3.44 -1.09 -11.67
N SER A 24 -3.94 0.05 -11.19
CA SER A 24 -3.84 0.42 -9.78
C SER A 24 -5.02 -0.15 -9.00
N PHE A 25 -4.75 -0.69 -7.81
CA PHE A 25 -5.79 -1.15 -6.90
C PHE A 25 -6.09 -0.06 -5.88
N LYS A 26 -7.38 0.27 -5.76
CA LYS A 26 -7.92 1.13 -4.70
C LYS A 26 -8.67 0.25 -3.73
N TYR A 27 -8.44 0.47 -2.44
CA TYR A 27 -9.08 -0.25 -1.35
C TYR A 27 -10.00 0.70 -0.59
N GLU A 28 -11.25 0.33 -0.36
CA GLU A 28 -12.18 1.13 0.41
C GLU A 28 -12.36 0.57 1.83
N ARG A 29 -12.32 1.47 2.84
CA ARG A 29 -12.69 1.22 4.24
C ARG A 29 -12.03 -0.02 4.89
N LEU A 30 -10.73 -0.21 4.67
CA LEU A 30 -10.00 -1.28 5.36
C LEU A 30 -9.63 -0.86 6.79
N PRO A 31 -10.11 -1.57 7.83
CA PRO A 31 -9.68 -1.32 9.21
C PRO A 31 -8.20 -1.68 9.33
N ASN A 32 -7.44 -0.87 10.08
CA ASN A 32 -6.02 -1.09 10.36
C ASN A 32 -5.09 -1.13 9.13
N LEU A 33 -5.47 -0.47 8.03
CA LEU A 33 -4.53 -0.22 6.93
C LEU A 33 -3.57 0.91 7.31
N CYS A 34 -2.28 0.58 7.34
CA CYS A 34 -1.22 1.57 7.44
C CYS A 34 -0.84 2.10 6.05
N TYR A 35 -1.04 3.39 5.80
CA TYR A 35 -0.69 4.06 4.54
C TYR A 35 0.83 4.22 4.34
N TRP A 36 1.60 4.15 5.44
CA TRP A 36 3.06 4.23 5.41
C TRP A 36 3.71 2.95 4.89
N CYS A 37 3.27 1.80 5.39
CA CYS A 37 3.87 0.51 5.04
C CYS A 37 2.98 -0.39 4.16
N GLY A 38 1.71 -0.03 3.98
CA GLY A 38 0.72 -0.78 3.20
C GLY A 38 0.15 -2.02 3.89
N ARG A 39 0.46 -2.29 5.17
CA ARG A 39 0.04 -3.51 5.89
C ARG A 39 -1.29 -3.29 6.61
N LEU A 40 -2.03 -4.39 6.84
CA LEU A 40 -3.33 -4.39 7.53
C LEU A 40 -3.25 -4.71 9.03
N THR A 41 -2.05 -4.72 9.61
CA THR A 41 -1.84 -5.18 10.99
C THR A 41 -1.87 -4.06 12.03
N HIS A 42 -1.86 -2.78 11.62
CA HIS A 42 -1.73 -1.64 12.52
C HIS A 42 -2.14 -0.33 11.85
N SER A 43 -2.50 0.68 12.64
CA SER A 43 -2.76 2.03 12.13
C SER A 43 -1.46 2.81 11.88
N ASP A 44 -1.55 3.95 11.18
CA ASP A 44 -0.38 4.78 10.89
C ASP A 44 0.42 5.17 12.14
N ARG A 45 -0.25 5.49 13.25
CA ARG A 45 0.39 5.94 14.50
C ARG A 45 1.23 4.86 15.18
N GLU A 46 0.92 3.61 14.89
CA GLU A 46 1.63 2.43 15.42
C GLU A 46 2.72 1.96 14.46
N CYS A 47 2.82 2.55 13.26
CA CYS A 47 3.79 2.12 12.28
C CYS A 47 5.20 2.49 12.72
N PRO A 48 6.15 1.54 12.77
CA PRO A 48 7.54 1.85 13.11
C PRO A 48 8.17 2.92 12.21
N MET A 49 7.72 3.00 10.95
CA MET A 49 8.16 4.05 10.02
C MET A 49 7.63 5.43 10.42
N TRP A 50 6.34 5.52 10.78
CA TRP A 50 5.71 6.76 11.26
C TRP A 50 6.32 7.25 12.58
N VAL A 51 6.57 6.32 13.51
CA VAL A 51 7.17 6.62 14.82
C VAL A 51 8.59 7.17 14.62
N LYS A 52 9.40 6.52 13.78
CA LYS A 52 10.76 6.97 13.45
C LYS A 52 10.78 8.34 12.76
N SER A 53 9.78 8.64 11.94
CA SER A 53 9.67 9.91 11.23
C SER A 53 8.96 11.01 12.02
N LYS A 54 8.57 10.78 13.28
CA LYS A 54 7.81 11.72 14.12
C LYS A 54 6.55 12.27 13.43
N GLY A 55 5.88 11.42 12.64
CA GLY A 55 4.66 11.77 11.92
C GLY A 55 4.80 12.56 10.60
N THR A 56 6.02 12.77 10.09
CA THR A 56 6.23 13.45 8.79
C THR A 56 6.54 12.47 7.65
N LEU A 57 5.57 12.22 6.77
CA LEU A 57 5.77 11.35 5.60
C LEU A 57 6.58 12.12 4.54
N LYS A 58 7.87 11.79 4.39
CA LYS A 58 8.65 12.28 3.25
C LYS A 58 8.17 11.56 2.01
N VAL A 59 7.56 12.28 1.08
CA VAL A 59 7.34 11.79 -0.28
C VAL A 59 8.73 11.53 -0.86
N LYS A 60 9.01 10.29 -1.27
CA LYS A 60 10.19 10.03 -2.09
C LYS A 60 9.86 10.57 -3.48
N ASP A 61 10.65 11.55 -3.92
CA ASP A 61 10.69 12.03 -5.32
C ASP A 61 10.92 10.87 -6.30
#